data_AF-A0A8S0TV09-F1
#
_entry.id   AF-A0A8S0TV09-F1
#
_cell.length_a   1.000
_cell.length_b   1.000
_cell.length_c   1.000
_cell.angle_alpha   90.00
_cell.angle_beta   90.00
_cell.angle_gamma   90.00
#
_symmetry.space_group_name_H-M   'P 1'
#
loop_
_entity.id
_entity.type
_entity.pdbx_description
1 polymer ?
#
loop_
_entity_poly.entity_id
_entity_poly.type
_entity_poly.pdbx_seq_one_letter_code
_entity_poly.pdbx_strand_id
1 'polypeptide(L)'
;MVRLDYRVTFFSLSITLFGVCIEASIHEYFGEQFVRKGNAFVVHGGSEGIYSSAPRLNESFSGDSFIRFEKIIFRRPQELSNFSSGAIHAILFEVDDRETIGGSAYGGQRAVCCTADLEKLGVCKQGQIIYRPSTNSPGWPQVYDTSFDVDKAETILQPRSIQITKTGMYNLYFIHCDPNFKDVILEGKTIWKNPTGYLPGRMAPLMQFYGFMSLAYMVLGIFWFSQYAKFWREVLPLQNFITLVITLGMFEMALWYIDYAKFNETGVRPTGITVWAVSSGTVKRTISRLIILMVSMGYGVVRPTLGGLTSKVLMLGATFFVASEVLELVENVGATSDLSGRAILFFGLPVAILDAFFILWIFKSLSLTLNKLQKDDSKTRYLQKVYKCFSCYCYRLCWVDFL
;
A
#
# COMPACT_ATOMS: atom_id res chain seq x y z
N MET A 1 -20.73 -38.06 -10.76
CA MET A 1 -20.49 -38.34 -9.32
C MET A 1 -19.04 -38.82 -9.18
N VAL A 2 -18.11 -37.88 -9.00
CA VAL A 2 -16.67 -38.14 -8.92
C VAL A 2 -16.30 -38.17 -7.43
N ARG A 3 -15.85 -39.32 -6.94
CA ARG A 3 -15.23 -39.44 -5.61
C ARG A 3 -13.88 -38.72 -5.65
N LEU A 4 -13.81 -37.53 -5.06
CA LEU A 4 -12.56 -36.89 -4.67
C LEU A 4 -12.05 -37.65 -3.43
N ASP A 5 -11.01 -38.47 -3.59
CA ASP A 5 -10.27 -39.02 -2.46
C ASP A 5 -9.43 -37.89 -1.86
N TYR A 6 -9.88 -37.39 -0.71
CA TYR A 6 -9.32 -36.26 0.02
C TYR A 6 -8.17 -36.77 0.91
N ARG A 7 -6.95 -36.82 0.35
CA ARG A 7 -5.70 -36.83 1.14
C ARG A 7 -4.81 -35.70 0.67
N VAL A 8 -5.33 -34.48 0.78
CA VAL A 8 -4.52 -33.26 0.76
C VAL A 8 -3.98 -33.11 2.18
N THR A 9 -2.69 -33.40 2.36
CA THR A 9 -1.94 -33.07 3.57
C THR A 9 -2.02 -31.56 3.75
N PHE A 10 -2.89 -31.11 4.64
CA PHE A 10 -3.06 -29.71 5.01
C PHE A 10 -1.76 -29.28 5.71
N PHE A 11 -0.85 -28.64 4.98
CA PHE A 11 0.21 -27.86 5.59
C PHE A 11 -0.48 -26.66 6.27
N SER A 12 -0.79 -26.82 7.54
CA SER A 12 -1.20 -25.74 8.44
C SER A 12 0.01 -24.83 8.65
N LEU A 13 0.28 -23.96 7.69
CA LEU A 13 1.17 -22.83 7.93
C LEU A 13 0.36 -21.80 8.70
N SER A 14 0.50 -21.84 10.02
CA SER A 14 -0.09 -20.85 10.92
C SER A 14 0.44 -19.48 10.52
N ILE A 15 -0.42 -18.67 9.87
CA ILE A 15 -0.14 -17.26 9.60
C ILE A 15 -0.17 -16.58 10.96
N THR A 16 0.98 -16.51 11.63
CA THR A 16 1.16 -15.62 12.76
C THR A 16 1.02 -14.20 12.24
N LEU A 17 -0.16 -13.61 12.41
CA LEU A 17 -0.36 -12.17 12.38
C LEU A 17 0.55 -11.58 13.47
N PHE A 18 1.78 -11.23 13.10
CA PHE A 18 2.53 -10.26 13.87
C PHE A 18 1.73 -8.96 13.83
N GLY A 19 1.50 -8.35 15.00
CA GLY A 19 0.82 -7.06 15.08
C GLY A 19 1.67 -6.03 14.35
N VAL A 20 1.27 -5.67 13.14
CA VAL A 20 1.95 -4.62 12.37
C VAL A 20 1.23 -3.31 12.60
N CYS A 21 2.00 -2.26 12.91
CA CYS A 21 1.52 -0.90 12.96
C CYS A 21 1.15 -0.43 11.55
N ILE A 22 0.00 0.22 11.47
CA ILE A 22 -0.74 0.55 10.26
C ILE A 22 -0.38 1.98 9.86
N GLU A 23 -0.04 2.20 8.59
CA GLU A 23 -0.05 3.55 8.02
C GLU A 23 -1.49 4.06 7.98
N ALA A 24 -1.74 5.09 8.76
CA ALA A 24 -3.03 5.71 8.99
C ALA A 24 -2.83 7.23 8.93
N SER A 25 -3.86 7.97 8.53
CA SER A 25 -3.87 9.43 8.61
C SER A 25 -3.66 9.98 10.03
N ILE A 26 -3.87 9.11 11.01
CA ILE A 26 -3.53 9.32 12.40
C ILE A 26 -2.24 8.53 12.65
N HIS A 27 -1.12 9.24 12.79
CA HIS A 27 0.16 8.63 13.14
C HIS A 27 0.29 8.65 14.65
N GLU A 28 0.32 7.46 15.27
CA GLU A 28 0.57 7.29 16.69
C GLU A 28 2.01 6.85 16.91
N TYR A 29 2.70 7.48 17.86
CA TYR A 29 4.06 7.16 18.26
C TYR A 29 4.02 6.51 19.64
N PHE A 30 4.44 5.25 19.72
CA PHE A 30 4.46 4.44 20.93
C PHE A 30 5.90 4.19 21.39
N GLY A 31 6.62 5.27 21.62
CA GLY A 31 7.98 5.23 22.09
C GLY A 31 9.02 5.04 20.99
N GLU A 32 8.84 5.75 19.88
CA GLU A 32 9.78 5.74 18.76
C GLU A 32 11.13 6.31 19.18
N GLN A 33 12.22 5.62 18.79
CA GLN A 33 13.58 6.02 19.12
C GLN A 33 14.19 6.86 18.00
N PHE A 34 15.01 7.84 18.37
CA PHE A 34 15.70 8.66 17.39
C PHE A 34 16.86 7.90 16.72
N VAL A 35 16.86 7.91 15.39
CA VAL A 35 17.92 7.28 14.60
C VAL A 35 18.95 8.32 14.20
N ARG A 36 20.23 8.00 14.37
CA ARG A 36 21.31 8.89 13.95
C ARG A 36 21.37 8.98 12.42
N LYS A 37 21.22 10.20 11.89
CA LYS A 37 21.37 10.52 10.47
C LYS A 37 22.40 11.63 10.30
N GLY A 38 23.62 11.26 9.94
CA GLY A 38 24.75 12.19 9.88
C GLY A 38 25.12 12.73 11.26
N ASN A 39 25.01 14.06 11.42
CA ASN A 39 25.31 14.78 12.66
C ASN A 39 24.06 15.06 13.52
N ALA A 40 22.88 14.62 13.10
CA ALA A 40 21.62 14.82 13.81
C ALA A 40 20.97 13.47 14.18
N PHE A 41 20.01 13.54 15.08
CA PHE A 41 19.13 12.45 15.46
C PHE A 41 17.72 12.77 14.95
N VAL A 42 17.11 11.83 14.23
CA VAL A 42 15.87 12.08 13.47
C VAL A 42 14.86 10.96 13.70
N VAL A 43 13.59 11.34 13.87
CA VAL A 43 12.43 10.46 13.77
C VAL A 43 11.51 10.96 12.67
N HIS A 44 11.04 10.04 11.82
CA HIS A 44 10.02 10.35 10.82
C HIS A 44 8.65 10.36 11.49
N GLY A 45 7.99 11.52 11.49
CA GLY A 45 6.67 11.70 12.10
C GLY A 45 5.51 11.30 11.19
N GLY A 46 5.72 11.15 9.88
CA GLY A 46 4.66 10.82 8.94
C GLY A 46 4.78 11.62 7.64
N SER A 47 4.21 11.07 6.58
CA SER A 47 4.20 11.66 5.25
C SER A 47 2.87 11.40 4.58
N GLU A 48 2.04 12.44 4.42
CA GLU A 48 0.71 12.29 3.84
C GLU A 48 0.38 13.36 2.82
N GLY A 49 -0.40 12.96 1.82
CA GLY A 49 -0.96 13.88 0.83
C GLY A 49 -2.18 14.59 1.39
N ILE A 50 -2.20 15.91 1.38
CA ILE A 50 -3.34 16.72 1.85
C ILE A 50 -3.79 17.66 0.74
N TYR A 51 -5.10 17.71 0.50
CA TYR A 51 -5.74 18.70 -0.37
C TYR A 51 -5.95 20.01 0.40
N SER A 52 -5.79 21.13 -0.31
CA SER A 52 -6.06 22.46 0.23
C SER A 52 -7.50 22.59 0.72
N SER A 53 -7.69 23.32 1.81
CA SER A 53 -9.01 23.72 2.29
C SER A 53 -9.74 24.53 1.21
N ALA A 54 -11.04 24.30 1.04
CA ALA A 54 -11.85 25.09 0.11
C ALA A 54 -11.90 26.56 0.58
N PRO A 55 -11.88 27.55 -0.34
CA PRO A 55 -12.13 28.94 0.03
C PRO A 55 -13.51 29.03 0.71
N ARG A 56 -13.60 29.70 1.85
CA ARG A 56 -14.86 29.92 2.57
C ARG A 56 -15.79 30.82 1.73
N LEU A 57 -16.48 30.25 0.74
CA LEU A 57 -17.73 30.84 0.26
C LEU A 57 -18.79 30.53 1.30
N ASN A 58 -19.50 31.58 1.73
CA ASN A 58 -20.58 31.53 2.71
C ASN A 58 -21.55 30.38 2.44
N GLU A 59 -21.34 29.24 3.08
CA GLU A 59 -22.33 28.26 3.54
C GLU A 59 -21.60 27.01 4.08
N SER A 60 -22.27 26.33 5.01
CA SER A 60 -21.77 25.29 5.92
C SER A 60 -21.20 24.03 5.24
N PHE A 61 -19.99 24.10 4.68
CA PHE A 61 -19.15 22.92 4.45
C PHE A 61 -17.98 22.93 5.42
N SER A 62 -18.06 22.13 6.48
CA SER A 62 -16.97 21.86 7.42
C SER A 62 -15.89 20.96 6.78
N GLY A 63 -15.24 21.48 5.74
CA GLY A 63 -14.23 20.78 4.93
C GLY A 63 -12.82 21.35 5.09
N ASP A 64 -12.46 21.84 6.29
CA ASP A 64 -11.12 22.36 6.55
C ASP A 64 -10.12 21.19 6.62
N SER A 65 -9.05 21.28 5.83
CA SER A 65 -7.91 20.38 5.92
C SER A 65 -6.89 20.90 6.93
N PHE A 66 -6.42 20.00 7.79
CA PHE A 66 -5.49 20.39 8.84
C PHE A 66 -4.54 19.26 9.23
N ILE A 67 -3.41 19.68 9.78
CA ILE A 67 -2.48 18.83 10.52
C ILE A 67 -2.51 19.27 11.97
N ARG A 68 -2.81 18.34 12.88
CA ARG A 68 -2.93 18.62 14.31
C ARG A 68 -1.96 17.78 15.12
N PHE A 69 -1.24 18.44 16.01
CA PHE A 69 -0.40 17.81 17.02
C PHE A 69 -1.22 17.59 18.29
N GLU A 70 -1.38 16.34 18.72
CA GLU A 70 -2.04 16.01 19.97
C GLU A 70 -1.07 15.30 20.92
N LYS A 71 -0.71 16.00 22.01
CA LYS A 71 0.11 15.47 23.12
C LYS A 71 1.40 14.80 22.65
N ILE A 72 2.23 15.53 21.90
CA ILE A 72 3.58 15.06 21.57
C ILE A 72 4.48 15.25 22.78
N ILE A 73 4.97 14.14 23.33
CA ILE A 73 5.79 14.07 24.53
C ILE A 73 7.14 13.48 24.12
N PHE A 74 8.20 14.16 24.52
CA PHE A 74 9.55 13.63 24.43
C PHE A 74 10.00 13.22 25.83
N ARG A 75 10.46 11.99 25.97
CA ARG A 75 10.97 11.43 27.22
C ARG A 75 12.46 11.17 27.11
N ARG A 76 13.23 11.63 28.09
CA ARG A 76 14.67 11.34 28.22
C ARG A 76 14.95 10.47 29.44
N PRO A 77 16.07 9.74 29.47
CA PRO A 77 16.50 9.01 30.66
C PRO A 77 16.67 9.93 31.87
N GLN A 78 16.26 9.47 33.05
CA GLN A 78 16.27 10.26 34.28
C GLN A 78 17.69 10.65 34.72
N GLU A 79 18.71 9.86 34.36
CA GLU A 79 20.12 10.16 34.65
C GLU A 79 20.60 11.46 33.99
N LEU A 80 19.96 11.85 32.88
CA LEU A 80 20.28 13.05 32.11
C LEU A 80 19.37 14.24 32.47
N SER A 81 18.47 14.11 33.47
CA SER A 81 17.54 15.19 33.85
C SER A 81 18.23 16.42 34.45
N ASN A 82 19.41 16.24 35.02
CA ASN A 82 20.16 17.28 35.73
C ASN A 82 20.76 18.35 34.78
N PHE A 83 20.78 18.09 33.47
CA PHE A 83 21.32 19.01 32.47
C PHE A 83 20.19 19.62 31.63
N SER A 84 20.31 20.89 31.26
CA SER A 84 19.50 21.47 30.19
C SER A 84 19.89 20.85 28.85
N SER A 85 18.92 20.43 28.05
CA SER A 85 19.19 19.85 26.73
C SER A 85 19.25 20.91 25.63
N GLY A 86 19.81 20.54 24.47
CA GLY A 86 19.48 21.21 23.21
C GLY A 86 17.97 21.15 22.89
N ALA A 87 17.52 22.06 22.03
CA ALA A 87 16.14 22.08 21.55
C ALA A 87 15.85 20.87 20.63
N ILE A 88 14.66 20.30 20.78
CA ILE A 88 14.05 19.36 19.84
C ILE A 88 13.16 20.18 18.91
N HIS A 89 13.29 19.91 17.63
CA HIS A 89 12.56 20.63 16.61
C HIS A 89 11.63 19.70 15.83
N ALA A 90 10.37 20.10 15.69
CA ALA A 90 9.42 19.52 14.77
C ALA A 90 9.37 20.37 13.50
N ILE A 91 9.75 19.79 12.36
CA ILE A 91 9.70 20.44 11.05
C ILE A 91 8.57 19.82 10.24
N LEU A 92 7.63 20.65 9.84
CA LEU A 92 6.57 20.30 8.91
C LEU A 92 6.78 21.05 7.59
N PHE A 93 6.86 20.31 6.49
CA PHE A 93 7.14 20.88 5.18
C PHE A 93 6.50 20.11 4.04
N GLU A 94 6.33 20.77 2.91
CA GLU A 94 5.83 20.17 1.68
C GLU A 94 6.99 19.59 0.85
N VAL A 95 6.78 18.49 0.12
CA VAL A 95 7.84 17.79 -0.64
C VAL A 95 8.59 18.73 -1.60
N ASP A 96 7.92 19.68 -2.26
CA ASP A 96 8.60 20.65 -3.13
C ASP A 96 9.61 21.51 -2.35
N ASP A 97 9.32 21.80 -1.08
CA ASP A 97 10.16 22.60 -0.19
C ASP A 97 11.27 21.77 0.48
N ARG A 98 11.37 20.47 0.21
CA ARG A 98 12.45 19.59 0.72
C ARG A 98 13.83 20.19 0.47
N GLU A 99 14.00 20.83 -0.69
CA GLU A 99 15.29 21.42 -1.07
C GLU A 99 15.65 22.68 -0.25
N THR A 100 14.67 23.29 0.42
CA THR A 100 14.87 24.48 1.27
C THR A 100 15.30 24.13 2.71
N ILE A 101 15.26 22.84 3.08
CA ILE A 101 15.57 22.34 4.41
C ILE A 101 16.95 21.69 4.45
N GLY A 102 17.75 22.11 5.43
CA GLY A 102 19.14 21.72 5.57
C GLY A 102 20.05 22.42 4.55
N GLY A 103 21.35 22.28 4.78
CA GLY A 103 22.37 22.77 3.86
C GLY A 103 23.46 21.72 3.65
N SER A 104 24.08 21.72 2.48
CA SER A 104 25.34 21.00 2.28
C SER A 104 26.46 22.02 2.19
N ALA A 105 27.29 22.13 3.23
CA ALA A 105 28.50 22.97 3.15
C ALA A 105 29.54 22.40 2.16
N TYR A 106 29.49 21.08 1.91
CA TYR A 106 30.50 20.34 1.12
C TYR A 106 29.94 19.53 -0.06
N GLY A 107 28.73 19.85 -0.55
CA GLY A 107 28.16 19.21 -1.75
C GLY A 107 27.74 17.73 -1.60
N GLY A 108 27.43 17.28 -0.38
CA GLY A 108 27.02 15.90 -0.05
C GLY A 108 25.65 15.81 0.63
N GLN A 109 25.52 14.90 1.61
CA GLN A 109 24.29 14.78 2.41
C GLN A 109 23.95 16.11 3.10
N ARG A 110 22.69 16.53 2.99
CA ARG A 110 22.16 17.75 3.64
C ARG A 110 22.24 17.57 5.15
N ALA A 111 22.97 18.46 5.80
CA ALA A 111 23.18 18.45 7.24
C ALA A 111 22.29 19.50 7.92
N VAL A 112 21.87 19.17 9.14
CA VAL A 112 21.29 20.13 10.09
C VAL A 112 22.43 20.73 10.90
N CYS A 113 22.26 21.94 11.46
CA CYS A 113 23.32 22.62 12.20
C CYS A 113 23.53 22.10 13.62
N CYS A 114 24.03 20.87 13.68
CA CYS A 114 24.34 20.20 14.94
C CYS A 114 25.83 20.31 15.34
N THR A 115 26.72 20.70 14.43
CA THR A 115 28.17 20.78 14.69
C THR A 115 28.68 22.21 14.76
N ALA A 116 29.64 22.45 15.66
CA ALA A 116 30.29 23.75 15.83
C ALA A 116 31.06 24.21 14.57
N ASP A 117 31.46 23.28 13.69
CA ASP A 117 32.15 23.62 12.44
C ASP A 117 31.24 24.37 11.45
N LEU A 118 29.94 24.05 11.44
CA LEU A 118 28.94 24.75 10.61
C LEU A 118 28.64 26.15 11.17
N GLU A 119 28.71 26.31 12.48
CA GLU A 119 28.59 27.61 13.14
C GLU A 119 29.80 28.51 12.86
N LYS A 120 31.02 27.96 12.91
CA LYS A 120 32.25 28.70 12.56
C LYS A 120 32.28 29.18 11.12
N LEU A 121 31.60 28.48 10.21
CA LEU A 121 31.41 28.91 8.82
C LEU A 121 30.36 30.03 8.67
N GLY A 122 29.72 30.46 9.76
CA GLY A 122 28.75 31.55 9.77
C GLY A 122 27.40 31.21 9.13
N VAL A 123 27.13 29.93 8.86
CA VAL A 123 25.92 29.51 8.13
C VAL A 123 24.70 29.42 9.06
N CYS A 124 24.91 29.18 10.35
CA CYS A 124 23.86 28.93 11.33
C CYS A 124 24.38 29.02 12.77
N LYS A 125 23.47 29.09 13.75
CA LYS A 125 23.81 28.92 15.17
C LYS A 125 23.75 27.44 15.56
N GLN A 126 24.64 27.00 16.45
CA GLN A 126 24.68 25.60 16.88
C GLN A 126 23.33 25.20 17.54
N GLY A 127 22.79 24.05 17.12
CA GLY A 127 21.53 23.51 17.64
C GLY A 127 20.26 24.04 16.97
N GLN A 128 20.38 24.93 15.96
CA GLN A 128 19.26 25.37 15.14
C GLN A 128 19.16 24.57 13.84
N ILE A 129 17.98 24.60 13.22
CA ILE A 129 17.78 24.04 11.88
C ILE A 129 18.04 25.13 10.84
N ILE A 130 18.77 24.77 9.79
CA ILE A 130 18.82 25.58 8.57
C ILE A 130 17.55 25.32 7.77
N TYR A 131 16.75 26.35 7.56
CA TYR A 131 15.67 26.33 6.59
C TYR A 131 15.59 27.69 5.89
N ARG A 132 15.11 27.69 4.66
CA ARG A 132 14.81 28.91 3.91
C ARG A 132 13.31 29.00 3.69
N PRO A 133 12.68 30.17 3.84
CA PRO A 133 11.29 30.34 3.47
C PRO A 133 11.07 29.94 2.01
N SER A 134 10.00 29.21 1.74
CA SER A 134 9.60 28.83 0.40
C SER A 134 9.27 30.09 -0.42
N THR A 135 9.72 30.12 -1.67
CA THR A 135 9.34 31.18 -2.63
C THR A 135 7.88 31.06 -3.06
N ASN A 136 7.34 29.84 -3.05
CA ASN A 136 6.01 29.52 -3.56
C ASN A 136 4.94 29.60 -2.46
N SER A 137 5.33 29.33 -1.21
CA SER A 137 4.43 29.26 -0.06
C SER A 137 4.95 30.13 1.10
N PRO A 138 4.52 31.40 1.21
CA PRO A 138 5.02 32.28 2.27
C PRO A 138 4.69 31.69 3.65
N GLY A 139 5.68 31.64 4.53
CA GLY A 139 5.54 31.08 5.88
C GLY A 139 5.78 29.56 5.98
N TRP A 140 6.13 28.89 4.91
CA TRP A 140 6.61 27.49 4.93
C TRP A 140 8.12 27.43 4.75
N PRO A 141 8.84 26.44 5.33
CA PRO A 141 8.34 25.36 6.21
C PRO A 141 7.97 25.85 7.62
N GLN A 142 7.13 25.08 8.31
CA GLN A 142 6.73 25.34 9.69
C GLN A 142 7.68 24.62 10.65
N VAL A 143 8.33 25.36 11.53
CA VAL A 143 9.28 24.82 12.52
C VAL A 143 8.80 25.17 13.92
N TYR A 144 8.76 24.16 14.79
CA TYR A 144 8.40 24.31 16.18
C TYR A 144 9.47 23.71 17.07
N ASP A 145 9.94 24.47 18.03
CA ASP A 145 10.95 24.07 18.99
C ASP A 145 10.34 23.79 20.37
N THR A 146 10.95 22.84 21.07
CA THR A 146 10.75 22.61 22.51
C THR A 146 12.06 22.16 23.13
N SER A 147 12.29 22.49 24.40
CA SER A 147 13.49 22.08 25.13
C SER A 147 13.11 21.35 26.41
N PHE A 148 14.04 20.55 26.93
CA PHE A 148 13.88 19.97 28.27
C PHE A 148 14.28 21.00 29.33
N ASP A 149 13.37 21.25 30.28
CA ASP A 149 13.71 21.99 31.48
C ASP A 149 14.64 21.18 32.39
N VAL A 150 15.41 21.88 33.22
CA VAL A 150 16.24 21.26 34.26
C VAL A 150 15.33 20.45 35.22
N ASP A 151 15.79 19.27 35.62
CA ASP A 151 15.11 18.33 36.52
C ASP A 151 13.80 17.72 35.97
N LYS A 152 13.44 17.99 34.71
CA LYS A 152 12.32 17.32 34.03
C LYS A 152 12.82 16.25 33.07
N ALA A 153 12.27 15.04 33.20
CA ALA A 153 12.53 13.92 32.28
C ALA A 153 11.62 13.98 31.03
N GLU A 154 10.58 14.80 31.06
CA GLU A 154 9.59 14.91 29.97
C GLU A 154 9.44 16.36 29.52
N THR A 155 9.28 16.57 28.22
CA THR A 155 8.85 17.85 27.65
C THR A 155 7.73 17.62 26.64
N ILE A 156 6.83 18.60 26.52
CA ILE A 156 5.63 18.48 25.71
C ILE A 156 5.68 19.56 24.62
N LEU A 157 5.47 19.17 23.37
CA LEU A 157 5.24 20.13 22.30
C LEU A 157 3.84 20.72 22.43
N GLN A 158 3.73 22.05 22.32
CA GLN A 158 2.43 22.72 22.43
C GLN A 158 1.43 22.16 21.40
N PRO A 159 0.22 21.75 21.82
CA PRO A 159 -0.83 21.31 20.90
C PRO A 159 -1.20 22.43 19.93
N ARG A 160 -1.15 22.15 18.64
CA ARG A 160 -1.45 23.13 17.58
C ARG A 160 -2.17 22.44 16.42
N SER A 161 -3.00 23.21 15.73
CA SER A 161 -3.69 22.79 14.51
C SER A 161 -3.31 23.75 13.38
N ILE A 162 -2.72 23.22 12.33
CA ILE A 162 -2.25 23.98 11.16
C ILE A 162 -3.22 23.73 10.03
N GLN A 163 -3.80 24.80 9.50
CA GLN A 163 -4.66 24.70 8.32
C GLN A 163 -3.81 24.65 7.05
N ILE A 164 -4.20 23.75 6.13
CA ILE A 164 -3.48 23.53 4.89
C ILE A 164 -4.14 24.30 3.74
N THR A 165 -3.39 25.24 3.17
CA THR A 165 -3.87 26.15 2.10
C THR A 165 -3.43 25.72 0.71
N LYS A 166 -2.35 24.93 0.59
CA LYS A 166 -1.83 24.39 -0.68
C LYS A 166 -2.01 22.88 -0.69
N THR A 167 -2.48 22.33 -1.81
CA THR A 167 -2.48 20.87 -2.02
C THR A 167 -1.05 20.40 -2.21
N GLY A 168 -0.62 19.37 -1.48
CA GLY A 168 0.74 18.84 -1.58
C GLY A 168 0.96 17.61 -0.73
N MET A 169 2.16 17.05 -0.84
CA MET A 169 2.65 15.97 0.04
C MET A 169 3.39 16.61 1.20
N TYR A 170 2.88 16.45 2.41
CA TYR A 170 3.48 17.04 3.61
C TYR A 170 4.24 15.98 4.39
N ASN A 171 5.41 16.35 4.92
CA ASN A 171 6.28 15.51 5.71
C ASN A 171 6.54 16.16 7.07
N LEU A 172 6.52 15.34 8.12
CA LEU A 172 6.85 15.74 9.47
C LEU A 172 8.11 15.00 9.94
N TYR A 173 9.07 15.75 10.46
CA TYR A 173 10.27 15.19 11.08
C TYR A 173 10.51 15.81 12.44
N PHE A 174 10.89 14.98 13.40
CA PHE A 174 11.40 15.41 14.70
C PHE A 174 12.92 15.27 14.68
N ILE A 175 13.63 16.34 15.05
CA ILE A 175 15.08 16.42 14.94
C ILE A 175 15.67 17.03 16.21
N HIS A 176 16.74 16.42 16.73
CA HIS A 176 17.60 17.06 17.73
C HIS A 176 19.07 16.87 17.39
N CYS A 177 19.89 17.76 17.95
CA CYS A 177 21.34 17.81 17.69
C CYS A 177 22.20 17.33 18.85
N ASP A 178 21.60 17.10 20.03
CA ASP A 178 22.35 16.84 21.24
C ASP A 178 22.78 15.36 21.34
N PRO A 179 24.09 15.05 21.35
CA PRO A 179 24.60 13.69 21.36
C PRO A 179 24.47 12.99 22.72
N ASN A 180 24.19 13.72 23.81
CA ASN A 180 24.01 13.13 25.13
C ASN A 180 22.64 12.45 25.28
N PHE A 181 21.68 12.82 24.44
CA PHE A 181 20.29 12.39 24.55
C PHE A 181 19.92 11.44 23.41
N LYS A 182 20.74 10.41 23.16
CA LYS A 182 20.50 9.41 22.09
C LYS A 182 19.25 8.57 22.36
N ASP A 183 18.99 8.30 23.64
CA ASP A 183 17.91 7.42 24.09
C ASP A 183 16.63 8.21 24.41
N VAL A 184 16.37 9.29 23.67
CA VAL A 184 15.09 10.01 23.75
C VAL A 184 14.03 9.21 23.03
N ILE A 185 12.86 9.17 23.66
CA ILE A 185 11.71 8.41 23.21
C ILE A 185 10.59 9.40 22.85
N LEU A 186 9.97 9.19 21.69
CA LEU A 186 8.84 9.97 21.20
C LEU A 186 7.51 9.24 21.47
N GLU A 187 6.61 9.90 22.18
CA GLU A 187 5.24 9.45 22.42
C GLU A 187 4.23 10.51 21.98
N GLY A 188 3.07 10.10 21.49
CA GLY A 188 1.98 11.01 21.14
C GLY A 188 1.32 10.67 19.82
N LYS A 189 0.55 11.60 19.25
CA LYS A 189 -0.06 11.38 17.95
C LYS A 189 -0.21 12.65 17.11
N THR A 190 -0.17 12.49 15.80
CA THR A 190 -0.53 13.54 14.85
C THR A 190 -1.72 13.11 14.00
N ILE A 191 -2.62 14.05 13.74
CA ILE A 191 -3.86 13.82 12.99
C ILE A 191 -3.82 14.65 11.72
N TRP A 192 -3.94 13.98 10.57
CA TRP A 192 -3.87 14.57 9.25
C TRP A 192 -5.24 14.41 8.60
N LYS A 193 -5.93 15.52 8.35
CA LYS A 193 -7.30 15.51 7.86
C LYS A 193 -7.40 16.23 6.52
N ASN A 194 -8.06 15.59 5.58
CA ASN A 194 -8.41 16.10 4.26
C ASN A 194 -9.83 16.73 4.27
N PRO A 195 -10.20 17.58 3.30
CA PRO A 195 -11.55 18.15 3.23
C PRO A 195 -12.66 17.09 3.15
N THR A 196 -12.36 15.97 2.47
CA THR A 196 -13.29 14.85 2.24
C THR A 196 -13.33 13.83 3.39
N GLY A 197 -12.49 13.98 4.40
CA GLY A 197 -12.36 13.04 5.53
C GLY A 197 -10.90 12.75 5.88
N TYR A 198 -10.67 11.63 6.55
CA TYR A 198 -9.34 11.25 7.01
C TYR A 198 -8.54 10.45 5.99
N LEU A 199 -9.08 10.15 4.80
CA LEU A 199 -8.34 9.37 3.82
C LEU A 199 -7.17 10.18 3.24
N PRO A 200 -5.94 9.62 3.20
CA PRO A 200 -4.80 10.21 2.52
C PRO A 200 -5.13 10.67 1.10
N GLY A 201 -4.66 11.85 0.71
CA GLY A 201 -4.90 12.42 -0.61
C GLY A 201 -4.41 11.52 -1.74
N ARG A 202 -3.34 10.74 -1.52
CA ARG A 202 -2.85 9.74 -2.48
C ARG A 202 -3.85 8.59 -2.74
N MET A 203 -4.63 8.24 -1.72
CA MET A 203 -5.61 7.15 -1.77
C MET A 203 -7.04 7.62 -2.07
N ALA A 204 -7.32 8.91 -1.93
CA ALA A 204 -8.63 9.50 -2.21
C ALA A 204 -9.25 9.10 -3.57
N PRO A 205 -8.53 9.14 -4.71
CA PRO A 205 -9.11 8.73 -5.99
C PRO A 205 -9.39 7.22 -6.08
N LEU A 206 -8.67 6.38 -5.32
CA LEU A 206 -8.88 4.93 -5.34
C LEU A 206 -10.26 4.57 -4.79
N MET A 207 -10.74 5.26 -3.75
CA MET A 207 -12.08 5.03 -3.20
C MET A 207 -13.18 5.20 -4.26
N GLN A 208 -13.09 6.27 -5.06
CA GLN A 208 -14.05 6.53 -6.16
C GLN A 208 -13.92 5.48 -7.27
N PHE A 209 -12.68 5.11 -7.62
CA PHE A 209 -12.41 4.06 -8.60
C PHE A 209 -13.04 2.71 -8.21
N TYR A 210 -12.82 2.24 -6.97
CA TYR A 210 -13.41 0.99 -6.48
C TYR A 210 -14.93 1.06 -6.40
N GLY A 211 -15.50 2.22 -6.06
CA GLY A 211 -16.95 2.45 -6.11
C GLY A 211 -17.53 2.30 -7.52
N PHE A 212 -16.91 2.96 -8.51
CA PHE A 212 -17.32 2.85 -9.92
C PHE A 212 -17.15 1.43 -10.46
N MET A 213 -16.01 0.79 -10.17
CA MET A 213 -15.73 -0.58 -10.59
C MET A 213 -16.71 -1.57 -9.96
N SER A 214 -17.07 -1.40 -8.69
CA SER A 214 -18.11 -2.21 -8.03
C SER A 214 -19.45 -2.11 -8.77
N LEU A 215 -19.86 -0.89 -9.16
CA LEU A 215 -21.08 -0.68 -9.95
C LEU A 215 -20.98 -1.35 -11.33
N ALA A 216 -19.84 -1.22 -12.02
CA ALA A 216 -19.60 -1.86 -13.31
C ALA A 216 -19.69 -3.39 -13.22
N TYR A 217 -19.08 -3.98 -12.20
CA TYR A 217 -19.16 -5.42 -11.93
C TYR A 217 -20.57 -5.87 -11.56
N MET A 218 -21.35 -5.05 -10.86
CA MET A 218 -22.76 -5.33 -10.58
C MET A 218 -23.60 -5.36 -11.87
N VAL A 219 -23.44 -4.38 -12.76
CA VAL A 219 -24.12 -4.37 -14.06
C VAL A 219 -23.71 -5.56 -14.92
N LEU A 220 -22.40 -5.87 -14.96
CA LEU A 220 -21.89 -7.05 -15.66
C LEU A 220 -22.46 -8.35 -15.07
N GLY A 221 -22.54 -8.45 -13.74
CA GLY A 221 -23.12 -9.58 -13.03
C GLY A 221 -24.60 -9.79 -13.36
N ILE A 222 -25.40 -8.72 -13.38
CA ILE A 222 -26.83 -8.77 -13.76
C ILE A 222 -26.99 -9.23 -15.20
N PHE A 223 -26.22 -8.64 -16.12
CA PHE A 223 -26.24 -9.03 -17.54
C PHE A 223 -25.83 -10.50 -17.71
N TRP A 224 -24.73 -10.92 -17.10
CA TRP A 224 -24.22 -12.28 -17.15
C TRP A 224 -25.23 -13.28 -16.55
N PHE A 225 -25.79 -12.97 -15.38
CA PHE A 225 -26.77 -13.83 -14.71
C PHE A 225 -28.05 -13.98 -15.53
N SER A 226 -28.51 -12.91 -16.18
CA SER A 226 -29.67 -12.96 -17.07
C SER A 226 -29.43 -13.90 -18.26
N GLN A 227 -28.26 -13.81 -18.89
CA GLN A 227 -27.86 -14.70 -19.98
C GLN A 227 -27.68 -16.14 -19.50
N TYR A 228 -27.03 -16.33 -18.34
CA TYR A 228 -26.83 -17.62 -17.72
C TYR A 228 -28.18 -18.31 -17.47
N ALA A 229 -29.14 -17.61 -16.85
CA ALA A 229 -30.49 -18.10 -16.59
C ALA A 229 -31.26 -18.46 -17.88
N LYS A 230 -31.13 -17.66 -18.95
CA LYS A 230 -31.77 -17.93 -20.24
C LYS A 230 -31.28 -19.22 -20.89
N PHE A 231 -30.00 -19.54 -20.75
CA PHE A 231 -29.36 -20.72 -21.35
C PHE A 231 -29.02 -21.81 -20.32
N TRP A 232 -29.74 -21.88 -19.19
CA TRP A 232 -29.43 -22.77 -18.06
C TRP A 232 -29.35 -24.27 -18.45
N ARG A 233 -30.05 -24.68 -19.51
CA ARG A 233 -30.04 -26.07 -20.01
C ARG A 233 -28.79 -26.43 -20.81
N GLU A 234 -28.03 -25.45 -21.29
CA GLU A 234 -26.86 -25.65 -22.17
C GLU A 234 -25.54 -25.20 -21.49
N VAL A 235 -25.53 -25.15 -20.15
CA VAL A 235 -24.40 -24.62 -19.39
C VAL A 235 -23.19 -25.56 -19.47
N LEU A 236 -22.14 -25.08 -20.13
CA LEU A 236 -20.83 -25.70 -20.12
C LEU A 236 -20.14 -25.45 -18.78
N PRO A 237 -19.34 -26.41 -18.24
CA PRO A 237 -18.56 -26.21 -17.01
C PRO A 237 -17.68 -24.95 -17.01
N LEU A 238 -17.29 -24.46 -18.19
CA LEU A 238 -16.54 -23.23 -18.38
C LEU A 238 -17.32 -21.98 -17.90
N GLN A 239 -18.64 -21.95 -18.12
CA GLN A 239 -19.47 -20.80 -17.71
C GLN A 239 -19.52 -20.65 -16.19
N ASN A 240 -19.46 -21.77 -15.44
CA ASN A 240 -19.40 -21.74 -13.97
C ASN A 240 -18.14 -21.04 -13.47
N PHE A 241 -17.00 -21.25 -14.12
CA PHE A 241 -15.76 -20.56 -13.79
C PHE A 241 -15.85 -19.06 -14.06
N ILE A 242 -16.51 -18.65 -15.14
CA ILE A 242 -16.72 -17.23 -15.46
C ILE A 242 -17.63 -16.59 -14.39
N THR A 243 -18.73 -17.25 -14.03
CA THR A 243 -19.62 -16.79 -12.95
C THR A 243 -18.86 -16.65 -11.62
N LEU A 244 -17.98 -17.60 -11.29
CA LEU A 244 -17.14 -17.53 -10.09
C LEU A 244 -16.18 -16.32 -10.13
N VAL A 245 -15.52 -16.05 -11.26
CA VAL A 245 -14.61 -14.91 -11.39
C VAL A 245 -15.35 -13.58 -11.29
N ILE A 246 -16.54 -13.46 -11.91
CA ILE A 246 -17.37 -12.25 -11.83
C ILE A 246 -17.82 -11.99 -10.38
N THR A 247 -18.30 -13.03 -9.69
CA THR A 247 -18.76 -12.91 -8.30
C THR A 247 -17.62 -12.56 -7.34
N LEU A 248 -16.45 -13.18 -7.50
CA LEU A 248 -15.25 -12.80 -6.74
C LEU A 248 -14.81 -11.35 -7.05
N GLY A 249 -14.89 -10.92 -8.31
CA GLY A 249 -14.60 -9.53 -8.70
C GLY A 249 -15.56 -8.52 -8.07
N MET A 250 -16.86 -8.83 -8.03
CA MET A 250 -17.84 -8.00 -7.31
C MET A 250 -17.50 -7.90 -5.83
N PHE A 251 -17.18 -9.02 -5.19
CA PHE A 251 -16.88 -9.07 -3.75
C PHE A 251 -15.60 -8.30 -3.40
N GLU A 252 -14.53 -8.47 -4.18
CA GLU A 252 -13.28 -7.72 -4.01
C GLU A 252 -13.50 -6.20 -4.12
N MET A 253 -14.18 -5.73 -5.18
CA MET A 253 -14.40 -4.30 -5.38
C MET A 253 -15.25 -3.70 -4.25
N ALA A 254 -16.24 -4.45 -3.76
CA ALA A 254 -17.07 -4.03 -2.63
C ALA A 254 -16.27 -3.96 -1.32
N LEU A 255 -15.43 -4.96 -1.03
CA LEU A 255 -14.58 -4.96 0.17
C LEU A 255 -13.57 -3.81 0.15
N TRP A 256 -12.93 -3.54 -0.99
CA TRP A 256 -12.04 -2.38 -1.12
C TRP A 256 -12.79 -1.06 -0.91
N TYR A 257 -13.98 -0.91 -1.50
CA TYR A 257 -14.80 0.29 -1.26
C TYR A 257 -15.14 0.48 0.23
N ILE A 258 -15.53 -0.59 0.92
CA ILE A 258 -15.83 -0.56 2.36
C ILE A 258 -14.57 -0.23 3.18
N ASP A 259 -13.42 -0.82 2.84
CA ASP A 259 -12.13 -0.54 3.49
C ASP A 259 -11.79 0.95 3.42
N TYR A 260 -11.83 1.54 2.22
CA TYR A 260 -11.54 2.96 2.02
C TYR A 260 -12.59 3.88 2.65
N ALA A 261 -13.87 3.53 2.61
CA ALA A 261 -14.93 4.31 3.24
C ALA A 261 -14.76 4.34 4.76
N LYS A 262 -14.49 3.19 5.39
CA LYS A 262 -14.25 3.10 6.84
C LYS A 262 -12.95 3.78 7.25
N PHE A 263 -11.92 3.68 6.43
CA PHE A 263 -10.67 4.40 6.65
C PHE A 263 -10.88 5.92 6.57
N ASN A 264 -11.71 6.41 5.63
CA ASN A 264 -12.03 7.83 5.51
C ASN A 264 -12.81 8.38 6.72
N GLU A 265 -13.65 7.56 7.35
CA GLU A 265 -14.43 7.94 8.55
C GLU A 265 -13.57 7.96 9.82
N THR A 266 -12.78 6.90 10.03
CA THR A 266 -12.08 6.67 11.30
C THR A 266 -10.65 7.21 11.33
N GLY A 267 -10.04 7.40 10.15
CA GLY A 267 -8.65 7.81 9.99
C GLY A 267 -7.62 6.74 10.34
N VAL A 268 -8.06 5.52 10.66
CA VAL A 268 -7.23 4.34 10.92
C VAL A 268 -7.65 3.23 9.98
N ARG A 269 -6.68 2.48 9.42
CA ARG A 269 -7.00 1.41 8.47
C ARG A 269 -7.65 0.22 9.20
N PRO A 270 -8.84 -0.25 8.78
CA PRO A 270 -9.52 -1.38 9.43
C PRO A 270 -8.87 -2.71 9.02
N THR A 271 -7.88 -3.18 9.79
CA THR A 271 -7.09 -4.39 9.50
C THR A 271 -7.92 -5.60 9.08
N GLY A 272 -9.01 -5.89 9.78
CA GLY A 272 -9.87 -7.02 9.46
C GLY A 272 -10.45 -6.93 8.04
N ILE A 273 -10.98 -5.77 7.67
CA ILE A 273 -11.59 -5.56 6.34
C ILE A 273 -10.50 -5.56 5.27
N THR A 274 -9.36 -4.94 5.54
CA THR A 274 -8.20 -4.94 4.63
C THR A 274 -7.73 -6.38 4.35
N VAL A 275 -7.60 -7.22 5.37
CA VAL A 275 -7.21 -8.63 5.20
C VAL A 275 -8.21 -9.37 4.32
N TRP A 276 -9.52 -9.23 4.57
CA TRP A 276 -10.54 -9.84 3.71
C TRP A 276 -10.50 -9.32 2.27
N ALA A 277 -10.30 -8.02 2.07
CA ALA A 277 -10.20 -7.41 0.75
C ALA A 277 -9.00 -7.98 -0.02
N VAL A 278 -7.82 -8.01 0.61
CA VAL A 278 -6.59 -8.60 0.07
C VAL A 278 -6.79 -10.07 -0.27
N SER A 279 -7.25 -10.89 0.69
CA SER A 279 -7.48 -12.32 0.48
C SER A 279 -8.42 -12.59 -0.68
N SER A 280 -9.51 -11.82 -0.79
CA SER A 280 -10.47 -11.98 -1.88
C SER A 280 -9.86 -11.68 -3.26
N GLY A 281 -9.00 -10.65 -3.34
CA GLY A 281 -8.27 -10.30 -4.55
C GLY A 281 -7.24 -11.36 -4.94
N THR A 282 -6.47 -11.86 -3.98
CA THR A 282 -5.50 -12.95 -4.21
C THR A 282 -6.18 -14.23 -4.67
N VAL A 283 -7.32 -14.60 -4.05
CA VAL A 283 -8.14 -15.75 -4.47
C VAL A 283 -8.61 -15.56 -5.92
N LYS A 284 -9.19 -14.40 -6.27
CA LYS A 284 -9.64 -14.11 -7.63
C LYS A 284 -8.49 -14.23 -8.64
N ARG A 285 -7.35 -13.61 -8.35
CA ARG A 285 -6.15 -13.63 -9.19
C ARG A 285 -5.64 -15.06 -9.41
N THR A 286 -5.57 -15.87 -8.34
CA THR A 286 -5.14 -17.27 -8.42
C THR A 286 -6.11 -18.10 -9.25
N ILE A 287 -7.42 -18.03 -8.95
CA ILE A 287 -8.45 -18.77 -9.67
C ILE A 287 -8.45 -18.39 -11.16
N SER A 288 -8.33 -17.11 -11.48
CA SER A 288 -8.27 -16.63 -12.87
C SER A 288 -7.09 -17.23 -13.64
N ARG A 289 -5.88 -17.22 -13.07
CA ARG A 289 -4.69 -17.83 -13.67
C ARG A 289 -4.85 -19.35 -13.87
N LEU A 290 -5.41 -20.05 -12.89
CA LEU A 290 -5.69 -21.49 -12.97
C LEU A 290 -6.71 -21.80 -14.07
N ILE A 291 -7.79 -21.03 -14.18
CA ILE A 291 -8.79 -21.19 -15.24
C ILE A 291 -8.14 -20.98 -16.61
N ILE A 292 -7.38 -19.89 -16.79
CA ILE A 292 -6.69 -19.61 -18.06
C ILE A 292 -5.76 -20.76 -18.43
N LEU A 293 -4.99 -21.29 -17.47
CA LEU A 293 -4.10 -22.43 -17.70
C LEU A 293 -4.87 -23.71 -18.07
N MET A 294 -5.94 -24.04 -17.34
CA MET A 294 -6.79 -25.21 -17.63
C MET A 294 -7.43 -25.12 -19.02
N VAL A 295 -7.95 -23.94 -19.39
CA VAL A 295 -8.52 -23.68 -20.72
C VAL A 295 -7.45 -23.81 -21.81
N SER A 296 -6.24 -23.27 -21.57
CA SER A 296 -5.13 -23.37 -22.52
C SER A 296 -4.65 -24.81 -22.76
N MET A 297 -4.78 -25.67 -21.74
CA MET A 297 -4.53 -27.11 -21.85
C MET A 297 -5.66 -27.88 -22.58
N GLY A 298 -6.76 -27.21 -22.91
CA GLY A 298 -7.89 -27.77 -23.64
C GLY A 298 -8.98 -28.38 -22.75
N TYR A 299 -9.02 -28.04 -21.45
CA TYR A 299 -10.08 -28.51 -20.55
C TYR A 299 -11.47 -28.07 -21.03
N GLY A 300 -12.44 -28.98 -20.99
CA GLY A 300 -13.84 -28.72 -21.36
C GLY A 300 -14.13 -28.68 -22.87
N VAL A 301 -13.11 -28.52 -23.73
CA VAL A 301 -13.27 -28.44 -25.19
C VAL A 301 -12.57 -29.60 -25.92
N VAL A 302 -11.30 -29.85 -25.61
CA VAL A 302 -10.46 -30.82 -26.33
C VAL A 302 -10.22 -32.08 -25.50
N ARG A 303 -10.20 -31.96 -24.16
CA ARG A 303 -10.05 -33.09 -23.24
C ARG A 303 -11.10 -33.02 -22.13
N PRO A 304 -11.85 -34.11 -21.87
CA PRO A 304 -12.87 -34.14 -20.82
C PRO A 304 -12.25 -34.16 -19.40
N THR A 305 -11.02 -34.66 -19.23
CA THR A 305 -10.30 -34.67 -17.94
C THR A 305 -8.80 -34.44 -18.13
N LEU A 306 -8.16 -33.77 -17.16
CA LEU A 306 -6.71 -33.47 -17.19
C LEU A 306 -5.84 -34.54 -16.49
N GLY A 307 -6.41 -35.61 -15.94
CA GLY A 307 -5.65 -36.69 -15.29
C GLY A 307 -4.71 -36.19 -14.20
N GLY A 308 -3.51 -36.78 -14.06
CA GLY A 308 -2.50 -36.36 -13.07
C GLY A 308 -1.91 -34.95 -13.27
N LEU A 309 -2.21 -34.28 -14.37
CA LEU A 309 -1.77 -32.91 -14.61
C LEU A 309 -2.53 -31.90 -13.73
N THR A 310 -3.76 -32.22 -13.30
CA THR A 310 -4.54 -31.37 -12.39
C THR A 310 -3.84 -31.16 -11.06
N SER A 311 -3.21 -32.21 -10.50
CA SER A 311 -2.49 -32.11 -9.23
C SER A 311 -1.29 -31.17 -9.32
N LYS A 312 -0.59 -31.14 -10.47
CA LYS A 312 0.56 -30.22 -10.68
C LYS A 312 0.09 -28.77 -10.80
N VAL A 313 -1.01 -28.55 -11.54
CA VAL A 313 -1.62 -27.22 -11.70
C VAL A 313 -2.15 -26.70 -10.36
N LEU A 314 -2.79 -27.57 -9.57
CA LEU A 314 -3.29 -27.21 -8.24
C LEU A 314 -2.15 -26.87 -7.27
N MET A 315 -1.07 -27.66 -7.26
CA MET A 315 0.12 -27.38 -6.43
C MET A 315 0.74 -26.03 -6.80
N LEU A 316 0.88 -25.74 -8.10
CA LEU A 316 1.37 -24.45 -8.56
C LEU A 316 0.46 -23.29 -8.11
N GLY A 317 -0.86 -23.47 -8.23
CA GLY A 317 -1.85 -22.49 -7.77
C GLY A 317 -1.77 -22.22 -6.28
N ALA A 318 -1.59 -23.27 -5.47
CA ALA A 318 -1.44 -23.13 -4.02
C ALA A 318 -0.17 -22.36 -3.65
N THR A 319 0.98 -22.68 -4.28
CA THR A 319 2.23 -21.95 -4.06
C THR A 319 2.10 -20.48 -4.44
N PHE A 320 1.45 -20.19 -5.57
CA PHE A 320 1.19 -18.82 -6.02
C PHE A 320 0.29 -18.07 -5.06
N PHE A 321 -0.83 -18.69 -4.64
CA PHE A 321 -1.75 -18.10 -3.67
C PHE A 321 -1.02 -17.70 -2.39
N VAL A 322 -0.24 -18.61 -1.80
CA VAL A 322 0.50 -18.32 -0.55
C VAL A 322 1.51 -17.21 -0.76
N ALA A 323 2.30 -17.23 -1.84
CA ALA A 323 3.31 -16.22 -2.10
C ALA A 323 2.69 -14.83 -2.34
N SER A 324 1.61 -14.76 -3.14
CA SER A 324 0.90 -13.51 -3.40
C SER A 324 0.17 -12.97 -2.17
N GLU A 325 -0.42 -13.84 -1.36
CA GLU A 325 -1.12 -13.43 -0.14
C GLU A 325 -0.14 -12.81 0.87
N VAL A 326 1.03 -13.42 1.06
CA VAL A 326 2.07 -12.87 1.94
C VAL A 326 2.54 -11.51 1.43
N LEU A 327 2.78 -11.36 0.13
CA LEU A 327 3.19 -10.09 -0.46
C LEU A 327 2.14 -8.99 -0.23
N GLU A 328 0.88 -9.26 -0.60
CA GLU A 328 -0.20 -8.28 -0.52
C GLU A 328 -0.54 -7.90 0.93
N LEU A 329 -0.43 -8.85 1.88
CA LEU A 329 -0.58 -8.55 3.30
C LEU A 329 0.57 -7.68 3.81
N VAL A 330 1.81 -7.94 3.40
CA VAL A 330 2.97 -7.09 3.77
C VAL A 330 2.83 -5.69 3.18
N GLU A 331 2.36 -5.56 1.95
CA GLU A 331 2.19 -4.25 1.31
C GLU A 331 1.05 -3.44 1.93
N ASN A 332 -0.07 -4.07 2.24
CA ASN A 332 -1.26 -3.36 2.71
C ASN A 332 -1.33 -3.25 4.24
N VAL A 333 -0.94 -4.28 4.98
CA VAL A 333 -0.99 -4.27 6.44
C VAL A 333 0.37 -3.91 7.04
N GLY A 334 1.46 -4.16 6.30
CA GLY A 334 2.83 -4.18 6.81
C GLY A 334 3.66 -2.89 6.71
N ALA A 335 3.08 -1.77 6.24
CA ALA A 335 3.84 -0.56 5.94
C ALA A 335 4.16 0.28 7.19
N THR A 336 5.02 -0.24 8.07
CA THR A 336 5.81 0.59 8.99
C THR A 336 7.27 0.11 9.01
N SER A 337 8.19 1.07 8.79
CA SER A 337 9.67 1.00 8.78
C SER A 337 10.37 0.86 7.41
N ASP A 338 11.56 1.48 7.32
CA ASP A 338 12.53 1.41 6.21
C ASP A 338 12.93 -0.05 5.83
N LEU A 339 12.59 -1.05 6.67
CA LEU A 339 12.71 -2.48 6.34
C LEU A 339 11.69 -2.94 5.29
N SER A 340 10.54 -2.27 5.17
CA SER A 340 9.44 -2.64 4.28
C SER A 340 9.83 -2.57 2.80
N GLY A 341 10.57 -1.53 2.37
CA GLY A 341 11.00 -1.43 0.97
C GLY A 341 11.90 -2.59 0.50
N ARG A 342 12.75 -3.11 1.40
CA ARG A 342 13.59 -4.28 1.11
C ARG A 342 12.80 -5.59 1.20
N ALA A 343 11.83 -5.67 2.10
CA ALA A 343 10.93 -6.82 2.23
C ALA A 343 10.02 -6.97 1.01
N ILE A 344 9.45 -5.87 0.49
CA ILE A 344 8.64 -5.86 -0.73
C ILE A 344 9.45 -6.37 -1.92
N LEU A 345 10.71 -5.93 -2.08
CA LEU A 345 11.59 -6.44 -3.13
C LEU A 345 11.86 -7.94 -2.97
N PHE A 346 12.09 -8.40 -1.73
CA PHE A 346 12.40 -9.80 -1.43
C PHE A 346 11.21 -10.74 -1.67
N PHE A 347 9.99 -10.33 -1.29
CA PHE A 347 8.77 -11.12 -1.50
C PHE A 347 8.18 -10.96 -2.91
N GLY A 348 8.37 -9.81 -3.54
CA GLY A 348 7.88 -9.52 -4.89
C GLY A 348 8.58 -10.34 -5.98
N LEU A 349 9.89 -10.57 -5.84
CA LEU A 349 10.68 -11.30 -6.83
C LEU A 349 10.21 -12.76 -7.04
N PRO A 350 9.97 -13.57 -5.98
CA PRO A 350 9.37 -14.89 -6.12
C PRO A 350 8.01 -14.88 -6.82
N VAL A 351 7.13 -13.93 -6.50
CA VAL A 351 5.80 -13.80 -7.13
C VAL A 351 5.95 -13.51 -8.62
N ALA A 352 6.83 -12.58 -9.01
CA ALA A 352 7.10 -12.25 -10.41
C ALA A 352 7.65 -13.45 -11.21
N ILE A 353 8.52 -14.28 -10.60
CA ILE A 353 9.01 -15.52 -11.22
C ILE A 353 7.87 -16.51 -11.45
N LEU A 354 6.98 -16.68 -10.46
CA LEU A 354 5.81 -17.55 -10.61
C LEU A 354 4.87 -17.05 -11.70
N ASP A 355 4.67 -15.74 -11.80
CA ASP A 355 3.90 -15.12 -12.88
C ASP A 355 4.50 -15.41 -14.26
N ALA A 356 5.80 -15.20 -14.43
CA ALA A 356 6.50 -15.54 -15.67
C ALA A 356 6.35 -17.03 -16.00
N PHE A 357 6.42 -17.91 -15.00
CA PHE A 357 6.22 -19.35 -15.19
C PHE A 357 4.79 -19.69 -15.63
N PHE A 358 3.76 -19.10 -15.02
CA PHE A 358 2.37 -19.25 -15.48
C PHE A 358 2.21 -18.84 -16.93
N ILE A 359 2.73 -17.68 -17.29
CA ILE A 359 2.65 -17.12 -18.65
C ILE A 359 3.30 -18.06 -19.67
N LEU A 360 4.54 -18.50 -19.41
CA LEU A 360 5.25 -19.42 -20.29
C LEU A 360 4.52 -20.76 -20.42
N TRP A 361 3.95 -21.28 -19.34
CA TRP A 361 3.20 -22.53 -19.38
C TRP A 361 1.87 -22.39 -20.12
N ILE A 362 1.17 -21.28 -19.95
CA ILE A 362 -0.04 -20.94 -20.72
C ILE A 362 0.28 -20.93 -22.21
N PHE A 363 1.30 -20.19 -22.64
CA PHE A 363 1.69 -20.11 -24.05
C PHE A 363 2.13 -21.46 -24.62
N LYS A 364 2.95 -22.22 -23.88
CA LYS A 364 3.36 -23.56 -24.29
C LYS A 364 2.18 -24.51 -24.45
N SER A 365 1.25 -24.50 -23.49
CA SER A 365 0.05 -25.34 -23.52
C SER A 365 -0.86 -24.95 -24.68
N LEU A 366 -1.06 -23.66 -24.89
CA LEU A 366 -1.87 -23.12 -25.99
C LEU A 366 -1.30 -23.50 -27.35
N SER A 367 0.02 -23.34 -27.54
CA SER A 367 0.72 -23.71 -28.79
C SER A 367 0.59 -25.21 -29.10
N LEU A 368 0.77 -26.07 -28.10
CA LEU A 368 0.61 -27.51 -28.25
C LEU A 368 -0.85 -27.88 -28.63
N THR A 369 -1.83 -27.26 -27.97
CA THR A 369 -3.25 -27.46 -28.28
C THR A 369 -3.58 -26.98 -29.70
N LEU A 370 -3.09 -25.81 -30.10
CA LEU A 370 -3.32 -25.23 -31.43
C LEU A 370 -2.67 -26.05 -32.54
N ASN A 371 -1.43 -26.52 -32.35
CA ASN A 371 -0.73 -27.39 -33.30
C ASN A 371 -1.44 -28.74 -33.46
N LYS A 372 -2.02 -29.28 -32.36
CA LYS A 372 -2.83 -30.49 -32.43
C LYS A 372 -4.12 -30.27 -33.20
N LEU A 373 -4.80 -29.14 -32.97
CA LEU A 373 -6.03 -28.78 -33.69
C LEU A 373 -5.78 -28.48 -35.17
N GLN A 374 -4.62 -27.92 -35.55
CA GLN A 374 -4.25 -27.70 -36.96
C GLN A 374 -4.04 -28.99 -37.75
N LYS A 375 -3.65 -30.08 -37.07
CA LYS A 375 -3.45 -31.39 -37.71
C LYS A 375 -4.74 -32.21 -37.80
N ASP A 376 -5.76 -31.86 -37.03
CA ASP A 376 -7.07 -32.52 -36.96
C ASP A 376 -8.09 -31.69 -37.76
N ASP A 377 -8.11 -31.85 -39.10
CA ASP A 377 -8.90 -31.04 -40.05
C ASP A 377 -10.44 -31.11 -39.82
N SER A 378 -10.88 -32.01 -38.95
CA SER A 378 -12.28 -32.25 -38.59
C SER A 378 -12.82 -31.36 -37.46
N LYS A 379 -11.97 -30.72 -36.64
CA LYS A 379 -12.41 -29.90 -35.49
C LYS A 379 -12.54 -28.42 -35.84
N THR A 380 -13.77 -28.05 -36.22
CA THR A 380 -14.38 -26.71 -36.28
C THR A 380 -13.41 -25.51 -36.32
N ARG A 381 -13.25 -24.90 -37.51
CA ARG A 381 -12.61 -23.58 -37.75
C ARG A 381 -12.94 -22.50 -36.69
N TYR A 382 -14.10 -22.59 -36.04
CA TYR A 382 -14.54 -21.76 -34.92
C TYR A 382 -13.63 -21.87 -33.69
N LEU A 383 -13.28 -23.08 -33.25
CA LEU A 383 -12.43 -23.30 -32.08
C LEU A 383 -11.01 -22.75 -32.32
N GLN A 384 -10.50 -22.90 -33.54
CA GLN A 384 -9.21 -22.32 -33.92
C GLN A 384 -9.23 -20.79 -33.87
N LYS A 385 -10.34 -20.14 -34.26
CA LYS A 385 -10.54 -18.69 -34.12
C LYS A 385 -10.61 -18.27 -32.65
N VAL A 386 -11.33 -19.00 -31.81
CA VAL A 386 -11.45 -18.72 -30.36
C VAL A 386 -10.09 -18.80 -29.68
N TYR A 387 -9.30 -19.85 -29.95
CA TYR A 387 -7.96 -20.00 -29.37
C TYR A 387 -6.96 -18.96 -29.88
N LYS A 388 -7.07 -18.50 -31.14
CA LYS A 388 -6.28 -17.36 -31.64
C LYS A 388 -6.65 -16.04 -30.95
N CYS A 389 -7.94 -15.75 -30.78
CA CYS A 389 -8.40 -14.58 -30.02
C CYS A 389 -7.94 -14.64 -28.55
N PHE A 390 -8.03 -15.82 -27.93
CA PHE A 390 -7.58 -16.04 -26.56
C PHE A 390 -6.07 -15.83 -26.43
N SER A 391 -5.27 -16.28 -27.40
CA SER A 391 -3.83 -15.99 -27.48
C SER A 391 -3.57 -14.48 -27.47
N CYS A 392 -4.23 -13.72 -28.34
CA CYS A 392 -4.10 -12.25 -28.39
C CYS A 392 -4.51 -11.57 -27.08
N TYR A 393 -5.53 -12.10 -26.39
CA TYR A 393 -5.99 -11.58 -25.11
C TYR A 393 -4.97 -11.85 -23.99
N CYS A 394 -4.39 -13.06 -23.94
CA CYS A 394 -3.29 -13.38 -23.03
C CYS A 394 -2.06 -12.51 -23.29
N TYR A 395 -1.71 -12.23 -24.55
CA TYR A 395 -0.62 -11.31 -24.87
C TYR A 395 -0.86 -9.88 -24.36
N ARG A 396 -2.11 -9.40 -24.42
CA ARG A 396 -2.48 -8.08 -23.88
C ARG A 396 -2.52 -8.05 -22.35
N LEU A 397 -3.03 -9.10 -21.71
CA LEU A 397 -3.02 -9.24 -20.24
C LEU A 397 -1.59 -9.27 -19.67
N CYS A 398 -0.69 -10.05 -20.28
CA CYS A 398 0.73 -10.04 -19.92
C CYS A 398 1.38 -8.66 -20.01
N TRP A 399 0.92 -7.82 -20.93
CA TRP A 399 1.44 -6.46 -21.10
C TRP A 399 0.88 -5.48 -20.07
N VAL A 400 -0.31 -5.75 -19.52
CA VAL A 400 -0.97 -4.92 -18.51
C VAL A 400 -0.55 -5.30 -17.09
N ASP A 401 -0.25 -6.58 -16.83
CA ASP A 401 0.21 -7.03 -15.51
C ASP A 401 1.72 -6.72 -15.24
N PHE A 402 2.48 -6.32 -16.27
CA PHE A 402 3.93 -6.03 -16.18
C PHE A 402 4.27 -4.52 -16.18
N LEU A 403 3.24 -3.67 -16.29
CA LEU A 403 3.31 -2.20 -16.31
C LEU A 403 2.66 -1.67 -15.03
#